data_AF-A0A1J3IXN3-F1
#
_entry.id   AF-A0A1J3IXN3-F1
#
_cell.length_a   1.000
_cell.length_b   1.000
_cell.length_c   1.000
_cell.angle_alpha   90.00
_cell.angle_beta   90.00
_cell.angle_gamma   90.00
#
_symmetry.space_group_name_H-M   'P 1'
#
loop_
_entity.id
_entity.type
_entity.pdbx_description
1 polymer ?
#
loop_
_entity_poly.entity_id
_entity_poly.type
_entity_poly.pdbx_seq_one_letter_code
_entity_poly.pdbx_strand_id
1 'polypeptide(L)'
;SVYFCIVTMTTVGYGDLVPSSSTSRLLACAFVFSGMVVVGHLLSRAADYLVERQENLLVRAFDMRQTVGPEDILKEVHTKLRHKCYVTFLVLVILIFIGTVFLVMFEEMPVIEAFYCVCSTVTTLGYGDKSFNSGAGRLFAVFWILTSTICLAQFFLYVAEL
;
A
#
# COMPACT_ATOMS: atom_id res chain seq x y z
N SER A 1 -5.53 -20.16 -2.42
CA SER A 1 -5.42 -19.23 -3.56
C SER A 1 -4.54 -18.08 -3.14
N VAL A 2 -3.55 -17.67 -3.96
CA VAL A 2 -2.65 -16.54 -3.63
C VAL A 2 -3.43 -15.22 -3.53
N TYR A 3 -4.43 -15.01 -4.40
CA TYR A 3 -5.32 -13.84 -4.34
C TYR A 3 -6.04 -13.74 -2.99
N PHE A 4 -6.65 -14.84 -2.51
CA PHE A 4 -7.28 -14.88 -1.18
C PHE A 4 -6.30 -14.50 -0.06
N CYS A 5 -5.07 -15.02 -0.12
CA CYS A 5 -4.02 -14.69 0.83
C CYS A 5 -3.72 -13.18 0.83
N ILE A 6 -3.49 -12.58 -0.34
CA ILE A 6 -3.20 -11.15 -0.46
C ILE A 6 -4.38 -10.30 0.04
N VAL A 7 -5.61 -10.56 -0.43
CA VAL A 7 -6.81 -9.83 -0.03
C VAL A 7 -7.02 -9.87 1.49
N THR A 8 -6.72 -11.00 2.13
CA THR A 8 -6.84 -11.15 3.58
C THR A 8 -5.69 -10.47 4.33
N MET A 9 -4.44 -10.68 3.89
CA MET A 9 -3.23 -10.13 4.54
C MET A 9 -3.13 -8.61 4.44
N THR A 10 -3.67 -8.04 3.37
CA THR A 10 -3.75 -6.58 3.14
C THR A 10 -5.00 -5.96 3.74
N THR A 11 -5.77 -6.74 4.51
CA THR A 11 -7.00 -6.33 5.20
C THR A 11 -8.10 -5.76 4.29
N VAL A 12 -8.03 -6.00 2.97
CA VAL A 12 -9.08 -5.61 2.03
C VAL A 12 -10.34 -6.43 2.28
N GLY A 13 -10.21 -7.76 2.32
CA GLY A 13 -11.28 -8.63 2.81
C GLY A 13 -12.61 -8.62 2.02
N TYR A 14 -12.59 -8.65 0.69
CA TYR A 14 -13.82 -8.66 -0.14
C TYR A 14 -14.86 -9.73 0.23
N GLY A 15 -14.43 -10.87 0.77
CA GLY A 15 -15.33 -11.99 1.09
C GLY A 15 -15.85 -12.75 -0.14
N ASP A 16 -15.35 -12.45 -1.34
CA ASP A 16 -15.64 -13.16 -2.59
C ASP A 16 -15.07 -14.59 -2.61
N LEU A 17 -13.97 -14.81 -1.89
CA LEU A 17 -13.43 -16.12 -1.56
C LEU A 17 -13.32 -16.27 -0.04
N VAL A 18 -13.94 -17.31 0.49
CA VAL A 18 -13.90 -17.62 1.93
C VAL A 18 -13.67 -19.11 2.19
N PRO A 19 -12.93 -19.47 3.26
CA PRO A 19 -12.75 -20.86 3.68
C PRO A 19 -14.08 -21.46 4.18
N SER A 20 -14.51 -22.56 3.55
CA SER A 20 -15.79 -23.21 3.84
C SER A 20 -15.70 -24.26 4.96
N SER A 21 -14.57 -24.94 5.13
CA SER A 21 -14.38 -26.00 6.14
C SER A 21 -13.75 -25.48 7.43
N SER A 22 -14.09 -26.09 8.56
CA SER A 22 -13.53 -25.73 9.88
C SER A 22 -12.00 -25.76 9.90
N THR A 23 -11.39 -26.77 9.27
CA THR A 23 -9.93 -26.88 9.14
C THR A 23 -9.33 -25.73 8.32
N SER A 24 -9.95 -25.39 7.18
CA SER A 24 -9.47 -24.28 6.34
C SER A 24 -9.62 -22.91 7.03
N ARG A 25 -10.65 -22.74 7.87
CA ARG A 25 -10.83 -21.53 8.69
C ARG A 25 -9.74 -21.40 9.75
N LEU A 26 -9.42 -22.49 10.47
CA LEU A 26 -8.35 -22.50 11.47
C LEU A 26 -6.98 -22.21 10.83
N LEU A 27 -6.69 -22.81 9.67
CA LEU A 27 -5.48 -22.52 8.92
C LEU A 27 -5.44 -21.07 8.42
N ALA A 28 -6.56 -20.54 7.94
CA ALA A 28 -6.66 -19.14 7.55
C ALA A 28 -6.33 -18.23 8.74
N CYS A 29 -6.90 -18.46 9.93
CA CYS A 29 -6.59 -17.68 11.13
C CYS A 29 -5.09 -17.63 11.44
N ALA A 30 -4.39 -18.77 11.41
CA ALA A 30 -2.94 -18.80 11.63
C ALA A 30 -2.14 -18.08 10.51
N PHE A 31 -2.62 -18.20 9.28
CA PHE A 31 -1.98 -17.62 8.11
C PHE A 31 -2.16 -16.09 8.02
N VAL A 32 -3.30 -15.54 8.43
CA VAL A 32 -3.54 -14.08 8.40
C VAL A 32 -2.49 -13.34 9.24
N PHE A 33 -2.27 -13.77 10.49
CA PHE A 33 -1.32 -13.10 11.37
C PHE A 33 0.12 -13.19 10.87
N SER A 34 0.56 -14.36 10.43
CA SER A 34 1.91 -14.53 9.88
C SER A 34 2.10 -13.74 8.59
N GLY A 35 1.10 -13.69 7.72
CA GLY A 35 1.13 -12.91 6.49
C GLY A 35 1.17 -11.40 6.73
N MET A 36 0.37 -10.87 7.66
CA MET A 36 0.42 -9.46 8.04
C MET A 36 1.81 -9.04 8.53
N VAL A 37 2.49 -9.91 9.30
CA VAL A 37 3.88 -9.67 9.75
C VAL A 37 4.84 -9.60 8.57
N VAL A 38 4.72 -10.49 7.59
CA VAL A 38 5.59 -10.48 6.39
C VAL A 38 5.37 -9.22 5.55
N VAL A 39 4.10 -8.85 5.30
CA VAL A 39 3.78 -7.61 4.56
C VAL A 39 4.29 -6.39 5.32
N GLY A 40 4.09 -6.34 6.65
CA GLY A 40 4.62 -5.28 7.50
C GLY A 40 6.14 -5.19 7.47
N HIS A 41 6.85 -6.32 7.44
CA HIS A 41 8.32 -6.31 7.35
C HIS A 41 8.81 -5.80 6.00
N LEU A 42 8.17 -6.19 4.89
CA LEU A 42 8.47 -5.65 3.56
C LEU A 42 8.21 -4.14 3.50
N LEU A 43 7.14 -3.69 4.15
CA LEU A 43 6.76 -2.29 4.26
C LEU A 43 7.79 -1.47 5.04
N SER A 44 8.25 -2.00 6.17
CA SER A 44 9.32 -1.37 6.99
C SER A 44 10.61 -1.27 6.20
N ARG A 45 11.05 -2.36 5.54
CA ARG A 45 12.26 -2.35 4.72
C ARG A 45 12.18 -1.36 3.55
N ALA A 46 11.02 -1.27 2.89
CA ALA A 46 10.79 -0.31 1.82
C ALA A 46 10.82 1.13 2.33
N ALA A 47 10.24 1.38 3.51
CA ALA A 47 10.32 2.68 4.17
C ALA A 47 11.76 3.02 4.57
N ASP A 48 12.48 2.09 5.19
CA ASP A 48 13.87 2.25 5.64
C ASP A 48 14.81 2.54 4.46
N TYR A 49 14.66 1.84 3.33
CA TYR A 49 15.44 2.09 2.12
C TYR A 49 15.22 3.52 1.56
N LEU A 50 13.99 4.02 1.63
CA LEU A 50 13.65 5.39 1.23
C LEU A 50 14.13 6.44 2.25
N VAL A 51 14.27 6.07 3.52
CA VAL A 51 14.82 6.90 4.60
C VAL A 51 16.34 6.99 4.51
N GLU A 52 17.04 5.86 4.39
CA GLU A 52 18.52 5.78 4.29
C GLU A 52 19.07 6.57 3.09
N ARG A 53 18.36 6.61 1.96
CA ARG A 53 18.77 7.41 0.80
C ARG A 53 18.73 8.91 1.06
N GLN A 54 17.88 9.36 1.99
CA GLN A 54 17.76 10.76 2.37
C GLN A 54 18.66 11.15 3.53
N GLU A 55 18.93 10.23 4.45
CA GLU A 55 19.86 10.44 5.56
C GLU A 55 21.31 10.57 5.06
N ASN A 56 21.74 9.77 4.08
CA ASN A 56 23.10 9.91 3.52
C ASN A 56 23.38 11.27 2.87
N LEU A 57 22.35 11.94 2.36
CA LEU A 57 22.46 13.31 1.83
C LEU A 57 22.48 14.35 2.96
N LEU A 58 21.70 14.12 4.02
CA LEU A 58 21.68 14.97 5.21
C LEU A 58 23.00 14.86 5.97
N VAL A 59 23.48 13.65 6.26
CA VAL A 59 24.77 13.39 6.90
C VAL A 59 25.92 14.02 6.12
N ARG A 60 25.91 13.96 4.77
CA ARG A 60 26.90 14.67 3.94
C ARG A 60 26.78 16.20 4.01
N ALA A 61 25.59 16.75 4.24
CA ALA A 61 25.40 18.17 4.46
C ALA A 61 25.87 18.60 5.87
N PHE A 62 25.71 17.73 6.88
CA PHE A 62 26.20 17.92 8.24
C PHE A 62 27.73 17.86 8.33
N ASP A 63 28.35 16.87 7.67
CA ASP A 63 29.82 16.68 7.69
C ASP A 63 30.56 17.87 7.05
N MET A 64 29.88 18.64 6.19
CA MET A 64 30.43 19.82 5.52
C MET A 64 30.20 21.14 6.26
N ARG A 65 29.41 21.18 7.37
CA ARG A 65 29.09 22.46 8.03
C ARG A 65 28.78 22.31 9.53
N GLN A 66 29.77 22.68 10.35
CA GLN A 66 29.73 22.69 11.82
C GLN A 66 28.76 23.73 12.46
N THR A 67 27.82 24.32 11.70
CA THR A 67 27.00 25.46 12.14
C THR A 67 25.49 25.28 11.98
N VAL A 68 24.99 24.07 11.69
CA VAL A 68 23.55 23.85 11.49
C VAL A 68 22.85 23.73 12.86
N GLY A 69 22.02 24.72 13.21
CA GLY A 69 21.28 24.72 14.47
C GLY A 69 20.10 23.72 14.44
N PRO A 70 19.60 23.24 15.59
CA PRO A 70 18.50 22.27 15.65
C PRO A 70 17.23 22.72 14.91
N GLU A 71 17.00 24.03 14.79
CA GLU A 71 15.89 24.60 14.02
C GLU A 71 16.03 24.36 12.51
N ASP A 72 17.24 24.43 11.97
CA ASP A 72 17.50 24.19 10.54
C ASP A 72 17.35 22.71 10.21
N ILE A 73 17.75 21.82 11.14
CA ILE A 73 17.56 20.37 11.04
C ILE A 73 16.07 20.04 10.94
N LEU A 74 15.25 20.61 11.83
CA LEU A 74 13.82 20.33 11.89
C LEU A 74 13.08 20.85 10.64
N LYS A 75 13.48 22.01 10.10
CA LYS A 75 12.96 22.53 8.82
C LYS A 75 13.33 21.63 7.64
N GLU A 76 14.56 21.11 7.60
CA GLU A 76 15.01 20.21 6.54
C GLU A 76 14.24 18.88 6.57
N VAL A 77 14.07 18.30 7.77
CA VAL A 77 13.29 17.07 7.98
C VAL A 77 11.83 17.27 7.53
N HIS A 78 11.17 18.34 7.97
CA HIS A 78 9.78 18.61 7.62
C HIS A 78 9.61 18.85 6.09
N THR A 79 10.56 19.52 5.44
CA THR A 79 10.54 19.72 3.98
C THR A 79 10.66 18.40 3.22
N LYS A 80 11.55 17.49 3.65
CA LYS A 80 11.72 16.16 3.06
C LYS A 80 10.49 15.30 3.25
N LEU A 81 9.90 15.33 4.44
CA LEU A 81 8.70 14.59 4.75
C LEU A 81 7.51 15.06 3.90
N ARG A 82 7.36 16.39 3.72
CA ARG A 82 6.35 16.96 2.83
C ARG A 82 6.53 16.52 1.38
N HIS A 83 7.77 16.48 0.88
CA HIS A 83 8.07 15.98 -0.46
C HIS A 83 7.74 14.48 -0.59
N LYS A 84 8.10 13.66 0.41
CA LYS A 84 7.75 12.22 0.43
C LYS A 84 6.24 12.00 0.41
N CYS A 85 5.50 12.73 1.25
CA CYS A 85 4.03 12.72 1.30
C CYS A 85 3.41 13.08 -0.07
N TYR A 86 3.94 14.11 -0.74
CA TYR A 86 3.47 14.49 -2.07
C TYR A 86 3.76 13.41 -3.13
N VAL A 87 4.96 12.82 -3.12
CA VAL A 87 5.33 11.75 -4.05
C VAL A 87 4.45 10.50 -3.83
N THR A 88 4.23 10.06 -2.59
CA THR A 88 3.37 8.90 -2.32
C THR A 88 1.92 9.17 -2.69
N PHE A 89 1.41 10.38 -2.45
CA PHE A 89 0.08 10.78 -2.91
C PHE A 89 -0.05 10.69 -4.44
N LEU A 90 0.94 11.20 -5.20
CA LEU A 90 0.94 11.09 -6.65
C LEU A 90 0.97 9.63 -7.13
N VAL A 91 1.77 8.77 -6.49
CA VAL A 91 1.82 7.34 -6.80
C VAL A 91 0.46 6.67 -6.52
N LEU A 92 -0.22 7.00 -5.43
CA LEU A 92 -1.58 6.51 -5.14
C LEU A 92 -2.58 6.90 -6.22
N VAL A 93 -2.56 8.16 -6.68
CA VAL A 93 -3.42 8.62 -7.78
C VAL A 93 -3.16 7.82 -9.06
N ILE A 94 -1.90 7.56 -9.40
CA ILE A 94 -1.52 6.73 -10.55
C ILE A 94 -2.01 5.29 -10.38
N LEU A 95 -1.86 4.70 -9.20
CA LEU A 95 -2.33 3.33 -8.92
C LEU A 95 -3.86 3.21 -9.03
N ILE A 96 -4.59 4.24 -8.56
CA ILE A 96 -6.05 4.30 -8.70
C ILE A 96 -6.45 4.38 -10.18
N PHE A 97 -5.75 5.20 -10.96
CA PHE A 97 -6.00 5.30 -12.40
C PHE A 97 -5.74 3.96 -13.12
N ILE A 98 -4.57 3.34 -12.86
CA ILE A 98 -4.21 2.04 -13.45
C ILE A 98 -5.23 0.96 -13.08
N GLY A 99 -5.61 0.86 -11.81
CA GLY A 99 -6.62 -0.11 -11.36
C GLY A 99 -7.97 0.10 -12.03
N THR A 100 -8.39 1.36 -12.19
CA THR A 100 -9.68 1.69 -12.81
C THR A 100 -9.70 1.31 -14.28
N VAL A 101 -8.65 1.68 -15.03
CA VAL A 101 -8.52 1.30 -16.45
C VAL A 101 -8.47 -0.22 -16.61
N PHE A 102 -7.76 -0.92 -15.73
CA PHE A 102 -7.69 -2.38 -15.78
C PHE A 102 -9.08 -3.03 -15.61
N LEU A 103 -9.84 -2.62 -14.59
CA LEU A 103 -11.18 -3.18 -14.34
C LEU A 103 -12.17 -2.89 -15.47
N VAL A 104 -12.10 -1.69 -16.07
CA VAL A 104 -12.95 -1.34 -17.22
C VAL A 104 -12.61 -2.21 -18.44
N MET A 105 -11.32 -2.43 -18.72
CA MET A 105 -10.87 -3.11 -19.93
C MET A 105 -10.92 -4.64 -19.84
N PHE A 106 -10.67 -5.21 -18.66
CA PHE A 106 -10.50 -6.67 -18.48
C PHE A 106 -11.63 -7.34 -17.69
N GLU A 107 -12.31 -6.60 -16.81
CA GLU A 107 -13.46 -7.09 -16.06
C GLU A 107 -14.78 -6.50 -16.60
N GLU A 108 -14.72 -5.74 -17.70
CA GLU A 108 -15.85 -5.10 -18.39
C GLU A 108 -16.75 -4.25 -17.45
N MET A 109 -16.16 -3.71 -16.38
CA MET A 109 -16.90 -2.98 -15.36
C MET A 109 -17.25 -1.57 -15.84
N PRO A 110 -18.45 -1.05 -15.51
CA PRO A 110 -18.77 0.36 -15.70
C PRO A 110 -17.75 1.25 -14.98
N VAL A 111 -17.35 2.37 -15.60
CA VAL A 111 -16.27 3.24 -15.11
C VAL A 111 -16.46 3.66 -13.65
N ILE A 112 -17.68 4.00 -13.24
CA ILE A 112 -17.99 4.44 -11.87
C ILE A 112 -17.81 3.28 -10.88
N GLU A 113 -18.27 2.09 -11.23
CA GLU A 113 -18.13 0.90 -10.38
C GLU A 113 -16.68 0.44 -10.26
N ALA A 114 -15.93 0.52 -11.37
CA ALA A 114 -14.50 0.25 -11.39
C ALA A 114 -13.73 1.21 -10.48
N PHE A 115 -13.98 2.51 -10.61
CA PHE A 115 -13.35 3.53 -9.76
C PHE A 115 -13.73 3.34 -8.28
N TYR A 116 -15.00 3.07 -8.00
CA TYR A 116 -15.49 2.79 -6.65
C TYR A 116 -14.80 1.54 -6.05
N CYS A 117 -14.76 0.44 -6.80
CA CYS A 117 -14.08 -0.79 -6.40
C CYS A 117 -12.60 -0.53 -6.12
N VAL A 118 -11.90 0.20 -6.98
CA VAL A 118 -10.49 0.54 -6.78
C VAL A 118 -10.28 1.37 -5.53
N CYS A 119 -11.07 2.43 -5.33
CA CYS A 119 -10.98 3.26 -4.13
C CYS A 119 -11.24 2.47 -2.86
N SER A 120 -12.30 1.63 -2.81
CA SER A 120 -12.59 0.78 -1.66
C SER A 120 -11.50 -0.26 -1.42
N THR A 121 -10.81 -0.69 -2.46
CA THR A 121 -9.70 -1.65 -2.36
C THR A 121 -8.43 -1.02 -1.83
N VAL A 122 -7.99 0.08 -2.44
CA VAL A 122 -6.75 0.78 -2.05
C VAL A 122 -6.86 1.24 -0.61
N THR A 123 -8.04 1.69 -0.16
CA THR A 123 -8.31 2.09 1.23
C THR A 123 -8.59 0.94 2.18
N THR A 124 -8.47 -0.31 1.72
CA THR A 124 -8.72 -1.53 2.48
C THR A 124 -10.13 -1.62 3.10
N LEU A 125 -11.12 -0.93 2.52
CA LEU A 125 -12.53 -1.06 2.91
C LEU A 125 -13.13 -2.37 2.39
N GLY A 126 -12.86 -2.68 1.11
CA GLY A 126 -13.20 -3.94 0.45
C GLY A 126 -14.63 -4.44 0.69
N TYR A 127 -15.65 -3.62 0.38
CA TYR A 127 -17.06 -3.95 0.60
C TYR A 127 -17.53 -5.28 -0.01
N GLY A 128 -16.88 -5.75 -1.06
CA GLY A 128 -17.12 -7.08 -1.64
C GLY A 128 -18.28 -7.15 -2.63
N ASP A 129 -19.00 -6.05 -2.86
CA ASP A 129 -20.03 -5.93 -3.89
C ASP A 129 -19.45 -5.95 -5.32
N LYS A 130 -18.18 -5.56 -5.45
CA LYS A 130 -17.37 -5.57 -6.66
C LYS A 130 -15.97 -6.10 -6.32
N SER A 131 -15.45 -7.01 -7.14
CA SER A 131 -14.11 -7.60 -6.95
C SER A 131 -13.53 -8.14 -8.26
N PHE A 132 -12.26 -8.57 -8.22
CA PHE A 132 -11.55 -9.17 -9.35
C PHE A 132 -11.98 -10.63 -9.53
N ASN A 133 -12.84 -10.89 -10.51
CA ASN A 133 -13.46 -12.20 -10.72
C ASN A 133 -12.72 -13.04 -11.74
N SER A 134 -12.20 -12.43 -12.81
CA SER A 134 -11.48 -13.14 -13.85
C SER A 134 -10.15 -13.71 -13.36
N GLY A 135 -9.67 -14.78 -13.99
CA GLY A 135 -8.35 -15.35 -13.67
C GLY A 135 -7.21 -14.34 -13.85
N ALA A 136 -7.28 -13.52 -14.92
CA ALA A 136 -6.31 -12.46 -15.20
C ALA A 136 -6.40 -11.32 -14.18
N GLY A 137 -7.62 -10.91 -13.81
CA GLY A 137 -7.84 -9.87 -12.81
C GLY A 137 -7.36 -10.26 -11.43
N ARG A 138 -7.55 -11.52 -11.02
CA ARG A 138 -6.98 -12.03 -9.76
C ARG A 138 -5.46 -12.04 -9.77
N LEU A 139 -4.83 -12.36 -10.90
CA LEU A 139 -3.38 -12.31 -11.03
C LEU A 139 -2.86 -10.87 -10.95
N PHE A 140 -3.51 -9.92 -11.62
CA PHE A 140 -3.21 -8.50 -11.50
C PHE A 140 -3.38 -8.00 -10.06
N ALA A 141 -4.50 -8.35 -9.43
CA ALA A 141 -4.84 -7.93 -8.07
C ALA A 141 -3.79 -8.36 -7.04
N VAL A 142 -3.17 -9.53 -7.18
CA VAL A 142 -2.11 -10.00 -6.27
C VAL A 142 -0.98 -8.98 -6.13
N PHE A 143 -0.48 -8.44 -7.24
CA PHE A 143 0.62 -7.48 -7.22
C PHE A 143 0.13 -6.06 -6.96
N TRP A 144 -0.99 -5.69 -7.56
CA TRP A 144 -1.52 -4.34 -7.50
C TRP A 144 -2.05 -4.00 -6.10
N ILE A 145 -2.83 -4.89 -5.47
CA ILE A 145 -3.34 -4.68 -4.10
C ILE A 145 -2.17 -4.51 -3.14
N LEU A 146 -1.22 -5.43 -3.15
CA LEU A 146 -0.04 -5.38 -2.27
C LEU A 146 0.73 -4.04 -2.41
N THR A 147 0.99 -3.61 -3.65
CA THR A 147 1.69 -2.35 -3.91
C THR A 147 0.88 -1.14 -3.43
N SER A 148 -0.42 -1.13 -3.70
CA SER A 148 -1.31 -0.02 -3.31
C SER A 148 -1.49 0.11 -1.80
N THR A 149 -1.61 -1.00 -1.08
CA THR A 149 -1.71 -0.98 0.39
C THR A 149 -0.40 -0.56 1.05
N ILE A 150 0.75 -0.96 0.49
CA ILE A 150 2.06 -0.48 0.97
C ILE A 150 2.16 1.04 0.80
N CYS A 151 1.78 1.54 -0.37
CA CYS A 151 1.83 2.97 -0.67
C CYS A 151 0.86 3.77 0.22
N LEU A 152 -0.34 3.26 0.50
CA LEU A 152 -1.30 3.91 1.39
C LEU A 152 -0.76 4.00 2.82
N ALA A 153 -0.20 2.90 3.35
CA ALA A 153 0.35 2.91 4.70
C ALA A 153 1.53 3.90 4.83
N GLN A 154 2.41 3.97 3.83
CA GLN A 154 3.48 4.97 3.79
C GLN A 154 2.95 6.39 3.75
N PHE A 155 1.89 6.64 2.97
CA PHE A 155 1.24 7.94 2.94
C PHE A 155 0.69 8.33 4.32
N PHE A 156 -0.02 7.42 5.01
CA PHE A 156 -0.51 7.71 6.36
C PHE A 156 0.62 7.92 7.39
N LEU A 157 1.71 7.15 7.29
CA LEU A 157 2.89 7.37 8.14
C LEU A 157 3.48 8.77 7.93
N TYR A 158 3.69 9.19 6.68
CA TYR A 158 4.23 10.52 6.40
C TYR A 158 3.28 11.66 6.78
N VAL A 159 1.97 11.45 6.69
CA VAL A 159 0.98 12.42 7.17
C VAL A 159 0.98 12.51 8.70
N ALA A 160 1.16 11.39 9.40
CA ALA A 160 1.22 11.37 10.86
C ALA A 160 2.51 12.00 11.43
N GLU A 161 3.60 11.96 10.67
CA GLU A 161 4.89 12.56 11.04
C GLU A 161 5.01 14.06 10.69
N LEU A 162 4.10 14.60 9.88
CA LEU A 162 4.09 16.01 9.42
C LEU A 162 3.53 16.97 10.48
#